data_AF-A0A4V1S9M7-F1
#
_entry.id   AF-A0A4V1S9M7-F1
#
_cell.length_a   1.000
_cell.length_b   1.000
_cell.length_c   1.000
_cell.angle_alpha   90.00
_cell.angle_beta   90.00
_cell.angle_gamma   90.00
#
_symmetry.space_group_name_H-M   'P 1'
#
loop_
_entity.id
_entity.type
_entity.pdbx_description
1 polymer ?
#
loop_
_entity_poly.entity_id
_entity_poly.type
_entity_poly.pdbx_seq_one_letter_code
_entity_poly.pdbx_strand_id
1 'polypeptide(L)' 'MIPSLIRRIPLFLALTAVCPAETDVLIYGGTPAGVSAAVSAARQGRSVVLAEPLYYVGGMM' A
#
# COMPACT_ATOMS: atom_id res chain seq x y z
N MET A 1 10.06 -41.05 -14.60
CA MET A 1 10.92 -40.44 -13.56
C MET A 1 11.71 -39.35 -14.28
N ILE A 2 11.17 -38.14 -14.56
CA ILE A 2 11.41 -36.83 -13.88
C ILE A 2 10.19 -35.81 -14.06
N PRO A 3 8.90 -36.15 -14.32
CA PRO A 3 7.97 -35.13 -14.88
C PRO A 3 7.34 -34.15 -13.87
N SER A 4 7.48 -34.36 -12.55
CA SER A 4 6.74 -33.59 -11.54
C SER A 4 7.42 -32.30 -11.08
N LEU A 5 8.67 -32.05 -11.47
CA LEU A 5 9.45 -30.89 -10.99
C LEU A 5 9.13 -29.59 -11.78
N ILE A 6 8.73 -29.69 -13.04
CA ILE A 6 8.49 -28.53 -13.92
C ILE A 6 7.21 -27.76 -13.54
N ARG A 7 6.20 -28.43 -12.94
CA ARG A 7 4.91 -27.80 -12.59
C ARG A 7 4.98 -26.88 -11.36
N ARG A 8 6.06 -26.91 -10.58
CA ARG A 8 6.20 -26.11 -9.34
C ARG A 8 6.89 -24.76 -9.55
N ILE A 9 7.51 -24.56 -10.71
CA ILE A 9 8.23 -23.33 -11.08
C ILE A 9 7.31 -22.11 -11.27
N PRO A 10 6.13 -22.18 -11.93
CA PRO A 10 5.31 -20.99 -12.12
C PRO A 10 4.62 -20.51 -10.83
N LEU A 11 4.48 -21.39 -9.83
CA LEU A 11 3.87 -21.04 -8.55
C LEU A 11 4.82 -20.18 -7.68
N PHE A 12 6.13 -20.35 -7.82
CA PHE A 12 7.11 -19.61 -7.03
C PHE A 12 7.27 -18.16 -7.53
N LEU A 13 7.09 -17.92 -8.83
CA LEU A 13 7.25 -16.60 -9.44
C LEU A 13 6.07 -15.65 -9.17
N ALA A 14 4.86 -16.20 -8.96
CA ALA A 14 3.68 -15.39 -8.64
C ALA A 14 3.70 -14.80 -7.22
N LEU A 15 4.51 -15.36 -6.31
CA LEU A 15 4.54 -14.95 -4.90
C LEU A 15 5.39 -13.71 -4.63
N THR A 16 6.19 -13.26 -5.60
CA THR A 16 7.09 -12.10 -5.47
C THR A 16 6.60 -10.85 -6.20
N ALA A 17 5.39 -10.88 -6.77
CA ALA A 17 4.79 -9.71 -7.39
C ALA A 17 4.32 -8.73 -6.30
N VAL A 18 5.21 -7.86 -5.84
CA VAL A 18 4.81 -6.65 -5.11
C VAL A 18 4.36 -5.65 -6.16
N CYS A 19 3.06 -5.61 -6.45
CA CYS A 19 2.52 -4.54 -7.27
C CYS A 19 2.58 -3.26 -6.42
N PRO A 20 3.28 -2.19 -6.84
CA PRO A 20 3.13 -0.90 -6.17
C PRO A 20 1.65 -0.55 -6.19
N ALA A 21 1.08 -0.20 -5.04
CA ALA A 21 -0.30 0.22 -4.97
C ALA A 21 -0.47 1.47 -5.84
N GLU A 22 -1.18 1.34 -6.97
CA GLU A 22 -1.53 2.48 -7.79
C GLU A 22 -2.51 3.35 -7.01
N THR A 23 -2.13 4.60 -6.78
CA THR A 23 -2.93 5.58 -6.06
C THR A 23 -2.71 6.95 -6.66
N ASP A 24 -3.74 7.79 -6.65
CA ASP A 24 -3.63 9.15 -7.18
C ASP A 24 -2.85 10.04 -6.21
N VAL A 25 -2.95 9.76 -4.90
CA VAL A 25 -2.33 10.56 -3.84
C VAL A 25 -1.75 9.66 -2.75
N LEU A 26 -0.44 9.76 -2.53
CA LEU A 26 0.23 9.20 -1.35
C LEU A 26 0.51 10.33 -0.35
N ILE A 27 0.04 10.15 0.88
CA ILE A 27 0.30 11.06 2.01
C ILE A 27 1.15 10.31 3.03
N TYR A 28 2.28 10.89 3.38
CA TYR A 28 3.18 10.34 4.39
C TYR A 28 3.13 11.20 5.66
N GLY A 29 2.76 10.58 6.78
CA GLY A 29 2.55 11.22 8.08
C GLY A 29 1.08 11.21 8.50
N GLY A 30 0.77 10.50 9.57
CA GLY A 30 -0.56 10.33 10.17
C GLY A 30 -0.91 11.42 11.18
N THR A 31 -0.36 12.63 11.03
CA THR A 31 -0.72 13.80 11.86
C THR A 31 -2.14 14.29 11.52
N PRO A 32 -2.77 15.16 12.33
CA PRO A 32 -4.08 15.73 12.02
C PRO A 32 -4.12 16.41 10.64
N ALA A 33 -3.03 17.06 10.23
CA ALA A 33 -2.90 17.65 8.91
C ALA A 33 -2.88 16.60 7.80
N GLY A 34 -2.11 15.51 7.97
CA GLY A 34 -2.05 14.41 7.00
C GLY A 34 -3.38 13.67 6.85
N VAL A 35 -4.05 13.39 7.97
CA VAL A 35 -5.40 12.79 7.97
C VAL A 35 -6.41 13.73 7.28
N SER A 36 -6.38 15.03 7.58
CA SER A 36 -7.28 16.00 6.94
C SER A 36 -7.04 16.10 5.42
N ALA A 37 -5.79 16.07 4.98
CA ALA A 37 -5.42 16.03 3.57
C ALA A 37 -5.95 14.76 2.89
N ALA A 38 -5.80 13.60 3.54
CA ALA A 38 -6.26 12.31 3.00
C ALA A 38 -7.77 12.28 2.84
N VAL A 39 -8.50 12.73 3.86
CA VAL A 39 -9.97 12.84 3.81
C VAL A 39 -10.42 13.80 2.71
N SER A 40 -9.73 14.94 2.56
CA SER A 40 -10.05 15.93 1.53
C SER A 40 -9.85 15.37 0.12
N ALA A 41 -8.74 14.68 -0.14
CA ALA A 41 -8.46 14.05 -1.43
C ALA A 41 -9.46 12.91 -1.73
N ALA A 42 -9.76 12.06 -0.75
CA ALA A 42 -10.73 10.97 -0.90
C ALA A 42 -12.15 11.51 -1.19
N ARG A 43 -12.55 12.63 -0.55
CA ARG A 43 -13.84 13.29 -0.83
C ARG A 43 -13.94 13.86 -2.23
N GLN A 44 -12.82 14.12 -2.88
CA GLN A 44 -12.77 14.50 -4.30
C GLN A 44 -12.77 13.27 -5.23
N GLY A 45 -12.92 12.05 -4.72
CA GLY A 45 -12.97 10.82 -5.51
C GLY A 45 -11.62 10.31 -6.00
N ARG A 46 -10.52 10.70 -5.34
CA ARG A 46 -9.17 10.19 -5.64
C ARG A 46 -8.94 8.89 -4.85
N SER A 47 -8.20 7.95 -5.44
CA SER A 47 -7.57 6.87 -4.68
C SER A 47 -6.47 7.46 -3.81
N VAL A 48 -6.48 7.16 -2.50
CA VAL A 48 -5.54 7.73 -1.53
C VAL A 48 -4.91 6.64 -0.67
N VAL A 49 -3.60 6.72 -0.47
CA VAL A 49 -2.86 5.97 0.54
C VAL A 49 -2.34 6.95 1.60
N LEU A 50 -2.64 6.69 2.87
CA LEU A 50 -2.05 7.39 4.02
C LEU A 50 -1.09 6.43 4.74
N ALA A 51 0.20 6.76 4.74
CA ALA A 51 1.25 5.98 5.39
C ALA A 51 1.78 6.73 6.62
N GLU A 52 1.78 6.07 7.78
CA GLU A 52 2.33 6.59 9.03
C GLU A 52 3.49 5.68 9.48
N PRO A 53 4.75 6.17 9.53
CA PRO A 53 5.89 5.39 10.03
C PRO A 53 5.80 4.93 11.50
N LEU A 54 5.04 5.63 12.33
CA LEU A 54 4.84 5.33 13.75
C LEU A 54 3.70 4.32 13.93
N TYR A 55 3.69 3.69 15.09
CA TYR A 55 2.61 2.76 15.47
C TYR A 55 1.30 3.45 15.87
N TYR A 56 1.25 4.79 15.82
CA TYR A 56 0.09 5.58 16.19
C TYR A 56 -0.09 6.77 15.24
N VAL A 57 -1.34 7.18 15.07
CA VAL A 57 -1.73 8.42 14.37
C VAL A 57 -1.87 9.55 15.38
N GLY A 58 -1.85 10.80 14.91
CA GLY A 58 -2.02 12.00 15.74
C GLY A 58 -0.77 12.88 15.85
N GLY A 59 0.40 12.39 15.46
CA GLY A 59 1.64 13.15 15.55
C GLY A 59 2.00 13.47 17.00
N MET A 60 2.36 14.72 17.31
CA MET A 60 2.73 15.18 18.66
C MET A 60 1.53 15.44 19.60
N MET A 61 0.34 15.03 19.18
CA MET A 61 -0.92 15.32 19.87
C MET A 61 -1.31 14.20 20.84
#